data_AF-A0A1M3TN01-F1
#
_entry.id   AF-A0A1M3TN01-F1
#
_cell.length_a   1.000
_cell.length_b   1.000
_cell.length_c   1.000
_cell.angle_alpha   90.00
_cell.angle_beta   90.00
_cell.angle_gamma   90.00
#
_symmetry.space_group_name_H-M   'P 1'
#
loop_
_entity.id
_entity.type
_entity.pdbx_description
1 polymer ?
#
loop_
_entity_poly.entity_id
_entity_poly.type
_entity_poly.pdbx_seq_one_letter_code
_entity_poly.pdbx_strand_id
1 'polypeptide(L)'
;MDADILDIVAQRGGRARSACDLCRHRKIRCDGEKPACENCHFAGVTCTFTVTGQPRKTIREQLAEAKARVQELESFIAGRHLPGAVSPNIQLQDQLRSASPCPPMSLFAAPSHPQDSSDFDIAMEIFKQHLEVSWPGTTNSPQRNSFHATVYRQTGAVLDVHGFLARVTESHKAQYASISPAISTPQWPSYALVQKCLDYYAANSMYSMFPVVDVPASQAVLDALVSGRTDSPPTTAEKAHLFAFAAFITKQHQHQPQFADTDPDAYVQAVLTLIPKLMLELASALHIAPAGYPQQAQLLLSTAIRILYQLGGHRITPPPEYQPQASSTTTNNTKSHSHLRAIFWLCYSMDKEMCIRSCSPPLIHDIDVDLDFPQTYIGSTTHSPPPARQSPSSAAAASLSSYHSTEIPLLYPSDIRLAIFKSHIYNRLYSSHAQSLPEARRLAHIRQLDQDLSELYAEFPLGHTPVHTPRSETSTPNNRDPTIPSSSSNEESSNHKLVNIRPINIHLEYHHCVRKLHEASITTSLSVVSAPLASSLELYYQASRSTLLYYLNSGKGGLVDRFSVW
;
A
#
# COMPACT_ATOMS: atom_id res chain seq x y z
N MET A 1 14.51 -77.79 30.41
CA MET A 1 13.09 -78.00 30.72
C MET A 1 12.98 -77.81 32.22
N ASP A 2 12.94 -76.59 32.74
CA ASP A 2 11.88 -75.56 32.74
C ASP A 2 11.64 -75.31 34.25
N ALA A 3 11.94 -74.11 34.77
CA ALA A 3 10.98 -73.04 35.05
C ALA A 3 9.94 -73.47 36.13
N ASP A 4 9.59 -72.73 37.18
CA ASP A 4 9.69 -71.30 37.41
C ASP A 4 9.16 -70.93 38.82
N ILE A 5 9.39 -69.68 39.23
CA ILE A 5 8.63 -68.86 40.21
C ILE A 5 8.96 -69.00 41.73
N LEU A 6 9.77 -68.04 42.18
CA LEU A 6 9.59 -67.32 43.44
C LEU A 6 9.24 -65.87 43.07
N ASP A 7 8.26 -65.25 43.73
CA ASP A 7 8.51 -63.87 44.18
C ASP A 7 7.65 -63.41 45.37
N ILE A 8 8.31 -62.62 46.21
CA ILE A 8 7.93 -62.14 47.53
C ILE A 8 7.50 -60.66 47.45
N VAL A 9 6.55 -60.32 48.33
CA VAL A 9 6.06 -59.00 48.80
C VAL A 9 7.12 -57.88 48.89
N ALA A 10 6.78 -56.61 48.52
CA ALA A 10 6.87 -55.43 49.43
C ALA A 10 6.77 -54.02 48.77
N GLN A 11 5.97 -53.17 49.44
CA GLN A 11 6.14 -51.73 49.73
C GLN A 11 6.12 -50.67 48.61
N ARG A 12 5.01 -49.92 48.55
CA ARG A 12 4.89 -48.61 47.87
C ARG A 12 5.23 -47.48 48.86
N GLY A 13 6.47 -47.01 48.82
CA GLY A 13 6.89 -45.72 49.36
C GLY A 13 7.88 -45.08 48.39
N GLY A 14 7.62 -43.88 47.90
CA GLY A 14 8.58 -43.17 47.04
C GLY A 14 8.03 -41.89 46.41
N ARG A 15 8.76 -40.79 46.67
CA ARG A 15 8.67 -39.45 46.06
C ARG A 15 8.08 -39.43 44.64
N ALA A 16 7.21 -38.45 44.37
CA ALA A 16 6.75 -38.12 43.02
C ALA A 16 7.94 -38.07 42.05
N ARG A 17 7.99 -39.00 41.10
CA ARG A 17 9.08 -39.07 40.11
C ARG A 17 9.04 -37.78 39.26
N SER A 18 10.15 -37.06 39.22
CA SER A 18 10.34 -35.90 38.34
C SER A 18 10.16 -36.32 36.89
N ALA A 19 9.40 -35.55 36.11
CA ALA A 19 9.36 -35.72 34.66
C ALA A 19 10.73 -35.38 34.02
N CYS A 20 11.05 -35.99 32.88
CA CYS A 20 12.23 -35.65 32.08
C CYS A 20 12.10 -34.27 31.42
N ASP A 21 13.19 -33.73 30.90
CA ASP A 21 13.26 -32.36 30.37
C ASP A 21 12.27 -32.14 29.21
N LEU A 22 12.15 -33.11 28.30
CA LEU A 22 11.23 -33.06 27.16
C LEU A 22 9.77 -33.06 27.61
N CYS A 23 9.37 -34.01 28.46
CA CYS A 23 7.99 -34.11 28.95
C CYS A 23 7.61 -32.89 29.79
N ARG A 24 8.58 -32.31 30.53
CA ARG A 24 8.40 -31.08 31.29
C ARG A 24 8.22 -29.85 30.39
N HIS A 25 9.01 -29.72 29.31
CA HIS A 25 8.88 -28.64 28.34
C HIS A 25 7.54 -28.73 27.56
N ARG A 26 7.14 -29.94 27.18
CA ARG A 26 5.88 -30.21 26.48
C ARG A 26 4.65 -30.25 27.38
N LYS A 27 4.83 -30.18 28.71
CA LYS A 27 3.76 -30.29 29.73
C LYS A 27 2.90 -31.56 29.58
N ILE A 28 3.54 -32.68 29.25
CA ILE A 28 2.90 -34.01 29.11
C ILE A 28 3.38 -34.96 30.21
N ARG A 29 2.59 -36.01 30.49
CA ARG A 29 2.91 -36.99 31.53
C ARG A 29 4.18 -37.79 31.17
N CYS A 30 5.06 -37.97 32.13
CA CYS A 30 6.28 -38.77 32.00
C CYS A 30 6.15 -40.04 32.84
N ASP A 31 6.29 -41.19 32.19
CA ASP A 31 6.33 -42.54 32.77
C ASP A 31 7.67 -42.80 33.50
N GLY A 32 8.75 -42.18 33.05
CA GLY A 32 10.04 -42.18 33.75
C GLY A 32 10.80 -43.51 33.69
N GLU A 33 10.49 -44.36 32.70
CA GLU A 33 11.24 -45.58 32.37
C GLU A 33 12.68 -45.27 31.92
N LYS A 34 13.61 -46.20 32.16
CA LYS A 34 15.04 -46.10 31.75
C LYS A 34 15.35 -47.21 30.74
N PRO A 35 16.09 -46.94 29.64
CA PRO A 35 16.95 -45.77 29.40
C PRO A 35 16.24 -44.53 28.84
N ALA A 36 15.01 -44.65 28.34
CA ALA A 36 14.20 -43.52 27.86
C ALA A 36 12.72 -43.74 28.20
N CYS A 37 12.03 -42.66 28.56
CA CYS A 37 10.58 -42.68 28.77
C CYS A 37 9.85 -42.86 27.42
N GLU A 38 8.64 -43.42 27.44
CA GLU A 38 7.88 -43.78 26.24
C GLU A 38 7.72 -42.61 25.26
N ASN A 39 7.44 -41.41 25.79
CA ASN A 39 7.33 -40.18 25.00
C ASN A 39 8.64 -39.75 24.33
N CYS A 40 9.78 -39.96 24.99
CA CYS A 40 11.10 -39.67 24.41
C CYS A 40 11.49 -40.72 23.37
N HIS A 41 11.12 -41.99 23.60
CA HIS A 41 11.33 -43.08 22.67
C HIS A 41 10.57 -42.85 21.36
N PHE A 42 9.27 -42.55 21.42
CA PHE A 42 8.48 -42.22 20.22
C PHE A 42 8.94 -40.95 19.51
N ALA A 43 9.45 -39.97 20.26
CA ALA A 43 9.99 -38.74 19.70
C ALA A 43 11.40 -38.89 19.11
N GLY A 44 12.05 -40.06 19.26
CA GLY A 44 13.39 -40.32 18.72
C GLY A 44 14.50 -39.44 19.33
N VAL A 45 14.30 -38.93 20.56
CA VAL A 45 15.23 -38.00 21.23
C VAL A 45 15.72 -38.56 22.56
N THR A 46 16.96 -38.23 22.92
CA THR A 46 17.59 -38.68 24.16
C THR A 46 16.86 -38.15 25.40
N CYS A 47 16.47 -39.06 26.29
CA CYS A 47 15.72 -38.74 27.50
C CYS A 47 16.66 -38.23 28.61
N THR A 48 16.70 -36.91 28.84
CA THR A 48 17.55 -36.28 29.87
C THR A 48 16.75 -35.79 31.07
N PHE A 49 17.38 -35.84 32.25
CA PHE A 49 16.87 -35.27 33.49
C PHE A 49 17.90 -34.27 34.02
N THR A 50 17.78 -33.01 33.63
CA THR A 50 18.70 -31.98 34.14
C THR A 50 18.25 -31.52 35.53
N VAL A 51 19.02 -31.92 36.55
CA VAL A 51 18.89 -31.38 37.91
C VAL A 51 19.50 -29.98 37.91
N THR A 52 18.70 -28.98 37.54
CA THR A 52 19.12 -27.57 37.53
C THR A 52 19.04 -26.98 38.92
N GLY A 53 20.15 -27.07 39.65
CA GLY A 53 20.42 -26.25 40.84
C GLY A 53 21.23 -25.00 40.45
N GLN A 54 20.56 -23.95 39.98
CA GLN A 54 21.11 -22.60 40.09
C GLN A 54 20.04 -21.66 40.67
N PRO A 55 20.35 -20.91 41.73
CA PRO A 55 19.43 -19.92 42.27
C PRO A 55 19.24 -18.80 41.25
N ARG A 56 17.97 -18.44 40.97
CA ARG A 56 17.65 -17.27 40.17
C ARG A 56 18.20 -16.02 40.88
N LYS A 57 19.13 -15.30 40.24
CA LYS A 57 19.57 -13.98 40.69
C LYS A 57 18.34 -13.07 40.87
N THR A 58 18.29 -12.36 41.98
CA THR A 58 17.19 -11.44 42.29
C THR A 58 17.16 -10.28 41.27
N ILE A 59 15.99 -9.67 41.05
CA ILE A 59 15.85 -8.49 40.16
C ILE A 59 16.84 -7.37 40.56
N ARG A 60 17.15 -7.27 41.87
CA ARG A 60 18.09 -6.29 42.41
C ARG A 60 19.54 -6.57 42.01
N GLU A 61 19.94 -7.83 41.97
CA GLU A 61 21.25 -8.24 41.47
C GLU A 61 21.37 -8.09 39.96
N GLN A 62 20.30 -8.43 39.21
CA GLN A 62 20.26 -8.20 37.76
C GLN A 62 20.35 -6.71 37.42
N LEU A 63 19.67 -5.86 38.19
CA LEU A 63 19.75 -4.40 38.04
C LEU A 63 21.14 -3.85 38.40
N ALA A 64 21.79 -4.40 39.43
CA ALA A 64 23.15 -4.00 39.80
C ALA A 64 24.17 -4.41 38.72
N GLU A 65 24.05 -5.63 38.20
CA GLU A 65 24.88 -6.14 37.11
C GLU A 65 24.69 -5.34 35.81
N ALA A 66 23.43 -5.00 35.47
CA ALA A 66 23.13 -4.15 34.32
C ALA A 66 23.70 -2.73 34.50
N LYS A 67 23.59 -2.14 35.69
CA LYS A 67 24.17 -0.81 35.98
C LYS A 67 25.69 -0.81 35.89
N ALA A 68 26.35 -1.86 36.41
CA ALA A 68 27.80 -2.00 36.31
C ALA A 68 28.25 -2.15 34.85
N ARG A 69 27.52 -2.93 34.06
CA ARG A 69 27.77 -3.09 32.62
C ARG A 69 27.59 -1.78 31.84
N VAL A 70 26.60 -0.98 32.20
CA VAL A 70 26.38 0.36 31.62
C VAL A 70 27.56 1.28 31.94
N GLN A 71 28.03 1.34 33.19
CA GLN A 71 29.19 2.15 33.57
C GLN A 71 30.48 1.71 32.87
N GLU A 72 30.69 0.39 32.72
CA GLU A 72 31.82 -0.17 31.96
C GLU A 72 31.77 0.27 30.49
N LEU A 73 30.60 0.21 29.85
CA LEU A 73 30.43 0.65 28.47
C LEU A 73 30.56 2.17 28.32
N GLU A 74 30.04 2.95 29.27
CA GLU A 74 30.16 4.41 29.30
C GLU A 74 31.63 4.84 29.43
N SER A 75 32.39 4.20 30.32
CA SER A 75 33.84 4.44 30.44
C SER A 75 34.63 4.02 29.20
N PHE A 76 34.24 2.91 28.56
CA PHE A 76 34.84 2.46 27.30
C PHE A 76 34.58 3.45 26.14
N ILE A 77 33.40 4.06 26.10
CA ILE A 77 33.04 5.09 25.11
C ILE A 77 33.74 6.42 25.44
N ALA A 78 33.84 6.82 26.72
CA ALA A 78 34.54 8.03 27.14
C ALA A 78 36.04 8.00 26.81
N GLY A 79 36.66 6.81 26.76
CA GLY A 79 38.06 6.61 26.37
C GLY A 79 38.34 6.71 24.86
N ARG A 80 37.32 6.78 23.99
CA ARG A 80 37.48 6.96 22.55
C ARG A 80 37.07 8.38 22.16
N HIS A 81 38.05 9.21 21.80
CA HIS A 81 37.78 10.55 21.26
C HIS A 81 37.13 10.45 19.87
N LEU A 82 35.80 10.50 19.83
CA LEU A 82 35.04 10.90 18.65
C LEU A 82 34.95 12.45 18.68
N PRO A 83 35.47 13.17 17.68
CA PRO A 83 35.37 14.62 17.66
C PRO A 83 33.90 15.04 17.50
N GLY A 84 33.33 15.71 18.50
CA GLY A 84 32.04 16.41 18.39
C GLY A 84 30.95 16.16 19.45
N ALA A 85 31.22 15.49 20.57
CA ALA A 85 30.19 15.23 21.59
C ALA A 85 30.02 16.41 22.57
N VAL A 86 29.19 17.39 22.20
CA VAL A 86 28.53 18.29 23.17
C VAL A 86 27.38 17.50 23.83
N SER A 87 27.15 17.70 25.13
CA SER A 87 26.17 16.98 25.97
C SER A 87 24.87 16.61 25.22
N PRO A 88 24.64 15.32 24.90
CA PRO A 88 23.55 14.89 24.02
C PRO A 88 22.16 15.03 24.64
N ASN A 89 22.06 15.22 25.96
CA ASN A 89 20.77 15.07 26.64
C ASN A 89 19.80 16.24 26.43
N ILE A 90 20.29 17.48 26.24
CA ILE A 90 19.42 18.66 26.07
C ILE A 90 19.08 18.86 24.58
N GLN A 91 20.05 18.70 23.69
CA GLN A 91 19.86 18.86 22.24
C GLN A 91 19.02 17.72 21.63
N LEU A 92 19.17 16.49 22.12
CA LEU A 92 18.33 15.36 21.69
C LEU A 92 16.88 15.53 22.20
N GLN A 93 16.66 16.12 23.38
CA GLN A 93 15.31 16.38 23.90
C GLN A 93 14.55 17.42 23.06
N ASP A 94 15.21 18.49 22.59
CA ASP A 94 14.57 19.48 21.71
C ASP A 94 14.39 18.98 20.28
N GLN A 95 15.31 18.15 19.77
CA GLN A 95 15.12 17.47 18.48
C GLN A 95 14.04 16.37 18.53
N LEU A 96 13.89 15.66 19.65
CA LEU A 96 12.83 14.67 19.86
C LEU A 96 11.45 15.29 20.07
N ARG A 97 11.37 16.49 20.67
CA ARG A 97 10.12 17.26 20.80
C ARG A 97 9.70 17.97 19.51
N SER A 98 10.64 18.32 18.62
CA SER A 98 10.35 18.95 17.32
C SER A 98 10.32 17.99 16.14
N ALA A 99 10.71 16.72 16.33
CA ALA A 99 10.56 15.67 15.33
C ALA A 99 9.06 15.37 15.13
N SER A 100 8.45 16.12 14.22
CA SER A 100 7.19 15.70 13.60
C SER A 100 7.34 14.24 13.14
N PRO A 101 6.36 13.36 13.38
CA PRO A 101 6.33 12.00 12.84
C PRO A 101 6.54 11.95 11.32
N CYS A 102 6.31 13.06 10.63
CA CYS A 102 6.24 13.15 9.18
C CYS A 102 7.10 14.35 8.72
N PRO A 103 7.95 14.18 7.69
CA PRO A 103 8.84 15.24 7.21
C PRO A 103 8.04 16.44 6.71
N PRO A 104 8.51 17.69 6.95
CA PRO A 104 7.82 18.88 6.45
C PRO A 104 7.78 18.88 4.93
N MET A 105 6.63 19.24 4.34
CA MET A 105 6.52 19.39 2.90
C MET A 105 7.29 20.64 2.44
N SER A 106 8.34 20.46 1.64
CA SER A 106 9.07 21.57 1.01
C SER A 106 8.56 21.79 -0.41
N LEU A 107 7.85 22.90 -0.63
CA LEU A 107 7.39 23.32 -1.97
C LEU A 107 8.55 23.72 -2.89
N PHE A 108 9.72 24.05 -2.33
CA PHE A 108 10.87 24.57 -3.07
C PHE A 108 11.90 23.51 -3.46
N ALA A 109 11.74 22.27 -2.98
CA ALA A 109 12.65 21.16 -3.29
C ALA A 109 12.19 20.33 -4.50
N ALA A 110 10.96 20.56 -5.00
CA ALA A 110 10.39 19.77 -6.07
C ALA A 110 10.82 20.33 -7.45
N PRO A 111 11.18 19.49 -8.44
CA PRO A 111 11.52 19.95 -9.78
C PRO A 111 10.39 20.76 -10.40
N SER A 112 10.73 21.78 -11.19
CA SER A 112 9.73 22.63 -11.86
C SER A 112 8.91 21.89 -12.92
N HIS A 113 9.40 20.74 -13.41
CA HIS A 113 8.74 19.90 -14.42
C HIS A 113 8.87 18.41 -14.09
N PRO A 114 7.86 17.58 -14.45
CA PRO A 114 7.99 16.13 -14.44
C PRO A 114 9.16 15.71 -15.34
N GLN A 115 10.07 14.92 -14.80
CA GLN A 115 11.22 14.39 -15.52
C GLN A 115 10.89 13.01 -16.10
N ASP A 116 11.66 12.59 -17.11
CA ASP A 116 11.47 11.32 -17.80
C ASP A 116 11.61 10.15 -16.82
N SER A 117 10.47 9.53 -16.52
CA SER A 117 10.37 8.42 -15.59
C SER A 117 10.92 7.10 -16.15
N SER A 118 11.27 7.06 -17.44
CA SER A 118 11.99 5.94 -18.06
C SER A 118 13.51 6.01 -17.84
N ASP A 119 14.04 7.17 -17.45
CA ASP A 119 15.43 7.32 -17.05
C ASP A 119 15.70 6.57 -15.73
N PHE A 120 16.78 5.81 -15.70
CA PHE A 120 17.11 4.96 -14.57
C PHE A 120 17.43 5.75 -13.30
N ASP A 121 18.16 6.86 -13.39
CA ASP A 121 18.55 7.64 -12.21
C ASP A 121 17.30 8.33 -11.61
N ILE A 122 16.37 8.79 -12.46
CA ILE A 122 15.07 9.33 -12.04
C ILE A 122 14.19 8.23 -11.42
N ALA A 123 14.00 7.09 -12.09
CA ALA A 123 13.23 5.97 -11.57
C ALA A 123 13.78 5.45 -10.23
N MET A 124 15.11 5.42 -10.09
CA MET A 124 15.77 5.06 -8.84
C MET A 124 15.49 6.07 -7.72
N GLU A 125 15.44 7.37 -8.03
CA GLU A 125 15.11 8.40 -7.05
C GLU A 125 13.63 8.34 -6.63
N ILE A 126 12.72 8.13 -7.59
CA ILE A 126 11.29 7.87 -7.32
C ILE A 126 11.15 6.66 -6.40
N PHE A 127 11.85 5.56 -6.70
CA PHE A 127 11.85 4.37 -5.86
C PHE A 127 12.33 4.64 -4.43
N LYS A 128 13.40 5.42 -4.26
CA LYS A 128 13.87 5.83 -2.91
C LYS A 128 12.82 6.62 -2.16
N GLN A 129 12.15 7.57 -2.82
CA GLN A 129 11.09 8.36 -2.20
C GLN A 129 9.93 7.48 -1.71
N HIS A 130 9.49 6.51 -2.54
CA HIS A 130 8.46 5.54 -2.15
C HIS A 130 8.92 4.60 -1.03
N LEU A 131 10.21 4.24 -1.02
CA LEU A 131 10.78 3.42 0.04
C LEU A 131 10.82 4.18 1.37
N GLU A 132 11.19 5.47 1.37
CA GLU A 132 11.23 6.29 2.60
C GLU A 132 9.87 6.39 3.29
N VAL A 133 8.76 6.52 2.54
CA VAL A 133 7.41 6.53 3.12
C VAL A 133 6.90 5.16 3.56
N SER A 134 7.58 4.09 3.14
CA SER A 134 7.26 2.70 3.47
C SER A 134 8.13 2.13 4.60
N TRP A 135 9.18 2.86 5.00
CA TRP A 135 10.17 2.40 5.96
C TRP A 135 9.89 2.92 7.39
N PRO A 136 10.37 2.19 8.42
CA PRO A 136 10.39 2.69 9.80
C PRO A 136 11.09 4.04 10.03
N GLY A 137 10.31 5.10 10.31
CA GLY A 137 10.80 6.45 10.63
C GLY A 137 11.48 7.13 9.45
N THR A 138 12.20 8.23 9.68
CA THR A 138 13.01 8.92 8.66
C THR A 138 14.50 8.57 8.77
N THR A 139 15.31 8.95 7.78
CA THR A 139 16.78 8.80 7.82
C THR A 139 17.36 9.33 9.13
N ASN A 140 18.19 8.53 9.80
CA ASN A 140 18.81 8.80 11.10
C ASN A 140 17.86 8.96 12.30
N SER A 141 16.55 8.74 12.13
CA SER A 141 15.61 8.79 13.26
C SER A 141 15.88 7.67 14.29
N PRO A 142 15.53 7.87 15.57
CA PRO A 142 15.62 6.82 16.59
C PRO A 142 14.90 5.53 16.19
N GLN A 143 13.74 5.65 15.54
CA GLN A 143 12.95 4.54 15.03
C GLN A 143 13.72 3.76 13.95
N ARG A 144 14.33 4.48 13.00
CA ARG A 144 15.19 3.90 11.96
C ARG A 144 16.35 3.14 12.59
N ASN A 145 17.08 3.77 13.51
CA ASN A 145 18.23 3.17 14.18
C ASN A 145 17.85 1.93 15.01
N SER A 146 16.72 1.99 15.73
CA SER A 146 16.17 0.86 16.47
C SER A 146 15.83 -0.32 15.55
N PHE A 147 15.23 -0.04 14.38
CA PHE A 147 14.93 -1.05 13.38
C PHE A 147 16.22 -1.72 12.86
N HIS A 148 17.22 -0.95 12.42
CA HIS A 148 18.51 -1.49 11.96
C HIS A 148 19.20 -2.34 13.04
N ALA A 149 19.20 -1.87 14.30
CA ALA A 149 19.76 -2.63 15.42
C ALA A 149 18.99 -3.94 15.68
N THR A 150 17.67 -3.93 15.53
CA THR A 150 16.83 -5.13 15.68
C THR A 150 17.13 -6.15 14.59
N VAL A 151 17.22 -5.72 13.33
CA VAL A 151 17.60 -6.58 12.20
C VAL A 151 18.97 -7.20 12.43
N TYR A 152 19.97 -6.40 12.82
CA TYR A 152 21.32 -6.90 13.10
C TYR A 152 21.32 -7.90 14.26
N ARG A 153 20.59 -7.62 15.35
CA ARG A 153 20.50 -8.54 16.50
C ARG A 153 19.88 -9.88 16.14
N GLN A 154 18.86 -9.89 15.28
CA GLN A 154 18.13 -11.10 14.92
C GLN A 154 18.83 -11.91 13.82
N THR A 155 19.51 -11.25 12.88
CA THR A 155 20.04 -11.90 11.67
C THR A 155 21.57 -11.93 11.61
N GLY A 156 22.26 -11.11 12.40
CA GLY A 156 23.70 -10.86 12.29
C GLY A 156 24.10 -10.02 11.07
N ALA A 157 23.16 -9.67 10.19
CA ALA A 157 23.41 -8.93 8.97
C ALA A 157 23.20 -7.42 9.16
N VAL A 158 24.08 -6.62 8.56
CA VAL A 158 23.89 -5.17 8.45
C VAL A 158 22.97 -4.90 7.26
N LEU A 159 21.84 -4.25 7.53
CA LEU A 159 20.90 -3.83 6.50
C LEU A 159 21.42 -2.55 5.82
N ASP A 160 22.21 -2.71 4.76
CA ASP A 160 22.82 -1.62 4.00
C ASP A 160 22.04 -1.33 2.70
N VAL A 161 20.97 -0.53 2.84
CA VAL A 161 20.14 -0.12 1.69
C VAL A 161 20.92 0.79 0.74
N HIS A 162 21.73 1.70 1.27
CA HIS A 162 22.47 2.66 0.45
C HIS A 162 23.49 1.95 -0.44
N GLY A 163 24.26 1.00 0.11
CA GLY A 163 25.16 0.18 -0.69
C GLY A 163 24.43 -0.77 -1.63
N PHE A 164 23.24 -1.28 -1.27
CA PHE A 164 22.41 -2.03 -2.21
C PHE A 164 22.02 -1.19 -3.43
N LEU A 165 21.46 0.01 -3.21
CA LEU A 165 21.08 0.91 -4.30
C LEU A 165 22.28 1.29 -5.17
N ALA A 166 23.43 1.58 -4.56
CA ALA A 166 24.66 1.89 -5.27
C ALA A 166 25.11 0.72 -6.19
N ARG A 167 25.05 -0.52 -5.70
CA ARG A 167 25.39 -1.72 -6.50
C ARG A 167 24.38 -1.95 -7.63
N VAL A 168 23.09 -1.70 -7.40
CA VAL A 168 22.07 -1.78 -8.47
C VAL A 168 22.35 -0.75 -9.54
N THR A 169 22.65 0.50 -9.16
CA THR A 169 23.04 1.57 -10.10
C THR A 169 24.29 1.21 -10.89
N GLU A 170 25.34 0.71 -10.23
CA GLU A 170 26.57 0.29 -10.88
C GLU A 170 26.33 -0.87 -11.86
N SER A 171 25.56 -1.89 -11.46
CA SER A 171 25.21 -3.02 -12.31
C SER A 171 24.41 -2.59 -13.53
N HIS A 172 23.44 -1.69 -13.38
CA HIS A 172 22.66 -1.16 -14.50
C HIS A 172 23.55 -0.36 -15.45
N LYS A 173 24.37 0.56 -14.93
CA LYS A 173 25.28 1.38 -15.74
C LYS A 173 26.33 0.55 -16.46
N ALA A 174 26.77 -0.57 -15.88
CA ALA A 174 27.68 -1.52 -16.54
C ALA A 174 27.02 -2.28 -17.71
N GLN A 175 25.73 -2.62 -17.60
CA GLN A 175 24.98 -3.36 -18.62
C GLN A 175 24.41 -2.47 -19.74
N TYR A 176 24.02 -1.24 -19.40
CA TYR A 176 23.27 -0.34 -20.27
C TYR A 176 23.99 1.01 -20.48
N ALA A 177 25.32 1.01 -20.49
CA ALA A 177 26.12 2.24 -20.60
C ALA A 177 25.69 3.09 -21.82
N SER A 178 25.24 4.32 -21.55
CA SER A 178 24.94 5.41 -22.49
C SER A 178 23.54 5.50 -23.14
N ILE A 179 22.45 5.21 -22.42
CA ILE A 179 21.19 5.90 -22.73
C ILE A 179 21.33 7.32 -22.19
N SER A 180 21.50 8.30 -23.08
CA SER A 180 21.44 9.72 -22.67
C SER A 180 20.00 10.01 -22.23
N PRO A 181 19.78 10.75 -21.12
CA PRO A 181 18.43 11.10 -20.71
C PRO A 181 17.76 11.83 -21.87
N ALA A 182 16.66 11.27 -22.38
CA ALA A 182 15.85 11.98 -23.36
C ALA A 182 15.26 13.19 -22.63
N ILE A 183 15.71 14.38 -22.99
CA ILE A 183 15.02 15.58 -22.54
C ILE A 183 13.71 15.61 -23.31
N SER A 184 12.65 15.08 -22.70
CA SER A 184 11.30 15.21 -23.23
C SER A 184 10.98 16.68 -23.40
N THR A 185 10.62 17.05 -24.62
CA THR A 185 10.17 18.41 -24.93
C THR A 185 8.64 18.41 -24.97
N PRO A 186 7.97 19.47 -24.50
CA PRO A 186 6.51 19.52 -24.49
C PRO A 186 5.92 19.20 -25.87
N GLN A 187 5.18 18.10 -25.97
CA GLN A 187 4.57 17.62 -27.21
C GLN A 187 3.08 17.40 -27.04
N TRP A 188 2.30 17.70 -28.08
CA TRP A 188 0.88 17.38 -28.11
C TRP A 188 0.65 15.98 -28.71
N PRO A 189 -0.15 15.11 -28.08
CA PRO A 189 -0.50 13.83 -28.69
C PRO A 189 -1.39 14.04 -29.91
N SER A 190 -1.30 13.14 -30.90
CA SER A 190 -2.18 13.19 -32.06
C SER A 190 -3.63 12.83 -31.67
N TYR A 191 -4.61 13.41 -32.37
CA TYR A 191 -6.02 13.03 -32.15
C TYR A 191 -6.29 11.54 -32.42
N ALA A 192 -5.54 10.93 -33.34
CA ALA A 192 -5.60 9.49 -33.57
C ALA A 192 -5.12 8.69 -32.34
N LEU A 193 -4.11 9.17 -31.61
CA LEU A 193 -3.69 8.57 -30.35
C LEU A 193 -4.75 8.73 -29.27
N VAL A 194 -5.36 9.93 -29.15
CA VAL A 194 -6.46 10.16 -28.20
C VAL A 194 -7.64 9.22 -28.47
N GLN A 195 -8.02 9.01 -29.74
CA GLN A 195 -9.05 8.05 -30.12
C GLN A 195 -8.70 6.63 -29.65
N LYS A 196 -7.47 6.17 -29.94
CA LYS A 196 -6.98 4.85 -29.48
C LYS A 196 -7.05 4.72 -27.95
N CYS A 197 -6.73 5.78 -27.21
CA CYS A 197 -6.84 5.81 -25.75
C CYS A 197 -8.29 5.67 -25.28
N LEU A 198 -9.25 6.36 -25.91
CA LEU A 198 -10.68 6.25 -25.60
C LEU A 198 -11.21 4.84 -25.89
N ASP A 199 -10.88 4.30 -27.07
CA ASP A 199 -11.29 2.95 -27.48
C ASP A 199 -10.73 1.90 -26.51
N TYR A 200 -9.44 2.00 -26.15
CA TYR A 200 -8.80 1.11 -25.20
C TYR A 200 -9.43 1.20 -23.80
N TYR A 201 -9.69 2.42 -23.33
CA TYR A 201 -10.29 2.67 -22.02
C TYR A 201 -11.69 2.07 -21.92
N ALA A 202 -12.51 2.23 -22.97
CA ALA A 202 -13.83 1.63 -23.05
C ALA A 202 -13.76 0.10 -23.12
N ALA A 203 -12.94 -0.45 -24.04
CA ALA A 203 -12.82 -1.88 -24.27
C ALA A 203 -12.31 -2.65 -23.03
N ASN A 204 -11.43 -2.04 -22.23
CA ASN A 204 -10.87 -2.66 -21.03
C ASN A 204 -11.63 -2.31 -19.74
N SER A 205 -12.83 -1.70 -19.84
CA SER A 205 -13.65 -1.31 -18.70
C SER A 205 -12.91 -0.47 -17.65
N MET A 206 -11.97 0.38 -18.10
CA MET A 206 -11.07 1.09 -17.20
C MET A 206 -11.77 2.16 -16.37
N TYR A 207 -12.94 2.64 -16.81
CA TYR A 207 -13.81 3.50 -16.01
C TYR A 207 -14.12 2.93 -14.62
N SER A 208 -14.24 1.60 -14.51
CA SER A 208 -14.49 0.93 -13.24
C SER A 208 -13.40 1.24 -12.20
N MET A 209 -12.15 1.33 -12.63
CA MET A 209 -11.00 1.57 -11.76
C MET A 209 -10.63 3.05 -11.70
N PHE A 210 -10.69 3.77 -12.82
CA PHE A 210 -10.31 5.17 -12.90
C PHE A 210 -11.40 5.95 -13.64
N PRO A 211 -12.47 6.41 -12.98
CA PRO A 211 -13.56 7.16 -13.61
C PRO A 211 -13.13 8.62 -13.90
N VAL A 212 -12.07 8.80 -14.69
CA VAL A 212 -11.43 10.09 -14.98
C VAL A 212 -12.07 10.86 -16.13
N VAL A 213 -12.76 10.16 -17.02
CA VAL A 213 -13.45 10.76 -18.18
C VAL A 213 -14.81 10.10 -18.40
N ASP A 214 -15.79 10.91 -18.83
CA ASP A 214 -17.01 10.41 -19.46
C ASP A 214 -16.69 10.14 -20.94
N VAL A 215 -16.75 8.87 -21.35
CA VAL A 215 -16.34 8.43 -22.70
C VAL A 215 -17.20 9.08 -23.79
N PRO A 216 -18.55 9.06 -23.71
CA PRO A 216 -19.38 9.72 -24.72
C PRO A 216 -19.12 11.23 -24.83
N ALA A 217 -19.00 11.96 -23.72
CA ALA A 217 -18.70 13.39 -23.74
C ALA A 217 -17.31 13.67 -24.32
N SER A 218 -16.30 12.89 -23.92
CA SER A 218 -14.94 13.00 -24.45
C SER A 218 -14.87 12.72 -25.95
N GLN A 219 -15.63 11.72 -26.43
CA GLN A 219 -15.72 11.40 -27.85
C GLN A 219 -16.35 12.56 -28.64
N ALA A 220 -17.43 13.15 -28.13
CA ALA A 220 -18.07 14.29 -28.79
C ALA A 220 -17.12 15.50 -28.92
N VAL A 221 -16.30 15.76 -27.89
CA VAL A 221 -15.25 16.79 -27.94
C VAL A 221 -14.18 16.43 -28.98
N LEU A 222 -13.74 15.18 -29.03
CA LEU A 222 -12.75 14.74 -30.01
C LEU A 222 -13.27 14.84 -31.44
N ASP A 223 -14.51 14.43 -31.70
CA ASP A 223 -15.16 14.53 -33.00
C ASP A 223 -15.29 15.99 -33.45
N ALA A 224 -15.64 16.89 -32.53
CA ALA A 224 -15.66 18.34 -32.76
C ALA A 224 -14.27 18.89 -33.15
N LEU A 225 -13.21 18.43 -32.48
CA LEU A 225 -11.83 18.82 -32.76
C LEU A 225 -11.33 18.33 -34.13
N VAL A 226 -11.67 17.09 -34.50
CA VAL A 226 -11.23 16.46 -35.75
C VAL A 226 -12.01 17.00 -36.94
N SER A 227 -13.33 17.16 -36.81
CA SER A 227 -14.19 17.64 -37.90
C SER A 227 -14.02 19.12 -38.20
N GLY A 228 -13.58 19.92 -37.22
CA GLY A 228 -13.42 21.38 -37.35
C GLY A 228 -14.72 22.13 -37.60
N ARG A 229 -15.88 21.47 -37.48
CA ARG A 229 -17.21 21.99 -37.80
C ARG A 229 -18.08 22.00 -36.55
N THR A 230 -17.97 23.06 -35.78
CA THR A 230 -18.81 23.31 -34.60
C THR A 230 -19.27 24.76 -34.57
N ASP A 231 -20.46 25.00 -34.02
CA ASP A 231 -20.98 26.36 -33.78
C ASP A 231 -20.12 27.13 -32.78
N SER A 232 -19.38 26.42 -31.91
CA SER A 232 -18.37 26.95 -31.01
C SER A 232 -17.13 26.03 -30.95
N PRO A 233 -15.91 26.53 -31.20
CA PRO A 233 -14.71 25.70 -31.15
C PRO A 233 -14.46 25.18 -29.73
N PRO A 234 -13.98 23.93 -29.57
CA PRO A 234 -13.66 23.39 -28.26
C PRO A 234 -12.65 24.27 -27.54
N THR A 235 -12.95 24.53 -26.27
CA THR A 235 -12.16 25.34 -25.36
C THR A 235 -10.77 24.73 -25.19
N THR A 236 -9.82 25.55 -24.74
CA THR A 236 -8.48 25.06 -24.38
C THR A 236 -8.58 24.00 -23.28
N ALA A 237 -9.60 24.06 -22.40
CA ALA A 237 -9.82 23.16 -21.27
C ALA A 237 -10.14 21.75 -21.75
N GLU A 238 -11.08 21.66 -22.69
CA GLU A 238 -11.52 20.42 -23.30
C GLU A 238 -10.38 19.73 -24.06
N LYS A 239 -9.56 20.49 -24.80
CA LYS A 239 -8.35 19.98 -25.46
C LYS A 239 -7.34 19.45 -24.45
N ALA A 240 -7.02 20.25 -23.43
CA ALA A 240 -6.05 19.87 -22.41
C ALA A 240 -6.51 18.60 -21.67
N HIS A 241 -7.81 18.47 -21.38
CA HIS A 241 -8.40 17.30 -20.71
C HIS A 241 -8.17 16.01 -21.48
N LEU A 242 -8.46 16.00 -22.79
CA LEU A 242 -8.21 14.85 -23.64
C LEU A 242 -6.72 14.47 -23.71
N PHE A 243 -5.84 15.47 -23.66
CA PHE A 243 -4.39 15.23 -23.70
C PHE A 243 -3.83 14.73 -22.37
N ALA A 244 -4.30 15.25 -21.24
CA ALA A 244 -3.95 14.71 -19.92
C ALA A 244 -4.48 13.28 -19.76
N PHE A 245 -5.67 13.00 -20.29
CA PHE A 245 -6.20 11.65 -20.36
C PHE A 245 -5.31 10.73 -21.21
N ALA A 246 -4.91 11.15 -22.41
CA ALA A 246 -4.00 10.35 -23.24
C ALA A 246 -2.68 10.06 -22.52
N ALA A 247 -2.08 11.06 -21.86
CA ALA A 247 -0.86 10.89 -21.09
C ALA A 247 -1.03 9.91 -19.91
N PHE A 248 -2.17 9.97 -19.22
CA PHE A 248 -2.52 9.02 -18.17
C PHE A 248 -2.60 7.57 -18.72
N ILE A 249 -3.33 7.36 -19.82
CA ILE A 249 -3.51 6.03 -20.42
C ILE A 249 -2.18 5.48 -20.93
N THR A 250 -1.43 6.27 -21.69
CA THR A 250 -0.19 5.81 -22.27
C THR A 250 0.86 5.53 -21.20
N LYS A 251 0.90 6.29 -20.10
CA LYS A 251 1.80 6.02 -18.97
C LYS A 251 1.49 4.71 -18.27
N GLN A 252 0.23 4.46 -17.93
CA GLN A 252 -0.20 3.24 -17.22
C GLN A 252 -0.01 1.97 -18.08
N HIS A 253 0.05 2.13 -19.40
CA HIS A 253 0.09 1.02 -20.36
C HIS A 253 1.29 1.08 -21.33
N GLN A 254 2.42 1.68 -20.93
CA GLN A 254 3.63 1.76 -21.76
C GLN A 254 4.13 0.39 -22.25
N HIS A 255 3.86 -0.68 -21.49
CA HIS A 255 4.21 -2.05 -21.85
C HIS A 255 3.39 -2.63 -23.01
N GLN A 256 2.28 -1.98 -23.39
CA GLN A 256 1.45 -2.43 -24.52
C GLN A 256 2.08 -1.97 -25.83
N PRO A 257 2.23 -2.84 -26.85
CA PRO A 257 2.87 -2.47 -28.13
C PRO A 257 2.25 -1.25 -28.81
N GLN A 258 0.94 -1.05 -28.65
CA GLN A 258 0.21 0.08 -29.22
C GLN A 258 0.53 1.44 -28.58
N PHE A 259 1.19 1.46 -27.42
CA PHE A 259 1.57 2.66 -26.67
C PHE A 259 3.08 2.76 -26.42
N ALA A 260 3.87 1.79 -26.87
CA ALA A 260 5.31 1.69 -26.58
C ALA A 260 6.12 2.92 -27.05
N ASP A 261 5.74 3.51 -28.20
CA ASP A 261 6.45 4.65 -28.80
C ASP A 261 5.91 6.02 -28.37
N THR A 262 5.14 6.08 -27.27
CA THR A 262 4.54 7.33 -26.78
C THR A 262 5.38 7.98 -25.69
N ASP A 263 5.32 9.31 -25.62
CA ASP A 263 6.00 10.10 -24.59
C ASP A 263 4.96 10.77 -23.67
N PRO A 264 4.46 10.06 -22.63
CA PRO A 264 3.46 10.61 -21.73
C PRO A 264 3.97 11.80 -20.91
N ASP A 265 5.27 11.83 -20.60
CA ASP A 265 5.88 12.90 -19.81
C ASP A 265 5.91 14.20 -20.63
N ALA A 266 6.22 14.13 -21.94
CA ALA A 266 6.08 15.25 -22.86
C ALA A 266 4.62 15.75 -23.00
N TYR A 267 3.66 14.83 -23.03
CA TYR A 267 2.24 15.18 -23.11
C TYR A 267 1.79 15.92 -21.85
N VAL A 268 2.14 15.42 -20.67
CA VAL A 268 1.85 16.10 -19.40
C VAL A 268 2.55 17.44 -19.35
N GLN A 269 3.82 17.56 -19.74
CA GLN A 269 4.51 18.85 -19.75
C GLN A 269 3.80 19.88 -20.64
N ALA A 270 3.41 19.52 -21.87
CA ALA A 270 2.67 20.41 -22.77
C ALA A 270 1.36 20.89 -22.12
N VAL A 271 0.68 19.95 -21.50
CA VAL A 271 -0.56 20.18 -20.77
C VAL A 271 -0.35 21.10 -19.55
N LEU A 272 0.72 20.91 -18.78
CA LEU A 272 1.08 21.76 -17.63
C LEU A 272 1.37 23.21 -18.05
N THR A 273 1.82 23.47 -19.29
CA THR A 273 1.98 24.85 -19.81
C THR A 273 0.65 25.61 -19.88
N LEU A 274 -0.48 24.90 -19.84
CA LEU A 274 -1.81 25.47 -19.87
C LEU A 274 -2.43 25.65 -18.47
N ILE A 275 -1.77 25.20 -17.39
CA ILE A 275 -2.24 25.37 -15.99
C ILE A 275 -2.62 26.81 -15.66
N PRO A 276 -1.89 27.85 -16.10
CA PRO A 276 -2.30 29.23 -15.83
C PRO A 276 -3.67 29.60 -16.41
N LYS A 277 -4.28 28.73 -17.23
CA LYS A 277 -5.55 28.98 -17.92
C LYS A 277 -6.63 27.93 -17.66
N LEU A 278 -6.37 26.72 -17.12
CA LEU A 278 -7.32 25.60 -17.21
C LEU A 278 -7.38 24.62 -16.03
N MET A 279 -8.56 24.03 -15.88
CA MET A 279 -9.02 23.14 -14.82
C MET A 279 -8.76 21.68 -15.19
N LEU A 280 -7.53 21.23 -14.95
CA LEU A 280 -6.98 20.02 -15.52
C LEU A 280 -6.12 19.29 -14.49
N GLU A 281 -6.78 18.81 -13.46
CA GLU A 281 -6.04 18.57 -12.24
C GLU A 281 -6.07 17.12 -11.81
N LEU A 282 -7.14 16.40 -12.11
CA LEU A 282 -7.26 15.02 -11.66
C LEU A 282 -6.43 14.03 -12.47
N ALA A 283 -6.59 14.01 -13.81
CA ALA A 283 -5.82 13.10 -14.67
C ALA A 283 -4.30 13.37 -14.56
N SER A 284 -3.93 14.65 -14.49
CA SER A 284 -2.55 15.08 -14.25
C SER A 284 -2.06 14.70 -12.85
N ALA A 285 -2.86 14.88 -11.79
CA ALA A 285 -2.46 14.43 -10.45
C ALA A 285 -2.29 12.91 -10.36
N LEU A 286 -3.15 12.13 -11.03
CA LEU A 286 -3.06 10.67 -11.11
C LEU A 286 -1.82 10.19 -11.88
N HIS A 287 -1.37 10.97 -12.87
CA HIS A 287 -0.13 10.69 -13.60
C HIS A 287 1.13 11.11 -12.81
N ILE A 288 1.09 12.29 -12.17
CA ILE A 288 2.28 12.93 -11.59
C ILE A 288 2.59 12.42 -10.17
N ALA A 289 1.56 12.09 -9.37
CA ALA A 289 1.79 11.60 -8.00
C ALA A 289 2.68 10.36 -7.93
N PRO A 290 2.46 9.33 -8.78
CA PRO A 290 3.31 8.15 -8.77
C PRO A 290 4.66 8.34 -9.48
N ALA A 291 4.76 9.34 -10.36
CA ALA A 291 6.02 9.74 -10.98
C ALA A 291 7.00 10.46 -10.02
N GLY A 292 6.76 10.42 -8.70
CA GLY A 292 7.64 11.02 -7.69
C GLY A 292 7.46 12.52 -7.47
N TYR A 293 6.30 13.07 -7.85
CA TYR A 293 5.98 14.49 -7.69
C TYR A 293 4.73 14.69 -6.81
N PRO A 294 4.71 14.18 -5.56
CA PRO A 294 3.53 14.21 -4.72
C PRO A 294 3.12 15.65 -4.35
N GLN A 295 4.05 16.61 -4.24
CA GLN A 295 3.70 17.99 -3.89
C GLN A 295 2.92 18.68 -5.01
N GLN A 296 3.40 18.56 -6.25
CA GLN A 296 2.72 19.11 -7.43
C GLN A 296 1.35 18.45 -7.61
N ALA A 297 1.28 17.13 -7.43
CA ALA A 297 0.01 16.42 -7.48
C ALA A 297 -0.98 16.90 -6.41
N GLN A 298 -0.51 17.26 -5.20
CA GLN A 298 -1.37 17.79 -4.14
C GLN A 298 -1.96 19.16 -4.51
N LEU A 299 -1.15 20.03 -5.11
CA LEU A 299 -1.61 21.35 -5.56
C LEU A 299 -2.68 21.20 -6.64
N LEU A 300 -2.45 20.34 -7.62
CA LEU A 300 -3.45 20.02 -8.64
C LEU A 300 -4.72 19.46 -7.98
N LEU A 301 -4.59 18.44 -7.13
CA LEU A 301 -5.71 17.85 -6.40
C LEU A 301 -6.51 18.89 -5.59
N SER A 302 -5.84 19.86 -4.97
CA SER A 302 -6.50 20.92 -4.20
C SER A 302 -7.42 21.79 -5.05
N THR A 303 -7.00 22.11 -6.28
CA THR A 303 -7.84 22.84 -7.21
C THR A 303 -8.95 21.92 -7.74
N ALA A 304 -8.65 20.64 -8.04
CA ALA A 304 -9.64 19.67 -8.52
C ALA A 304 -10.81 19.54 -7.53
N ILE A 305 -10.47 19.48 -6.24
CA ILE A 305 -11.42 19.40 -5.15
C ILE A 305 -12.25 20.68 -5.08
N ARG A 306 -11.66 21.88 -5.15
CA ARG A 306 -12.42 23.15 -5.13
C ARG A 306 -13.47 23.22 -6.24
N ILE A 307 -13.10 22.78 -7.44
CA ILE A 307 -14.00 22.70 -8.59
C ILE A 307 -15.12 21.72 -8.33
N LEU A 308 -14.77 20.53 -7.84
CA LEU A 308 -15.74 19.50 -7.53
C LEU A 308 -16.74 19.94 -6.45
N TYR A 309 -16.32 20.79 -5.51
CA TYR A 309 -17.22 21.45 -4.56
C TYR A 309 -18.19 22.39 -5.28
N GLN A 310 -17.68 23.25 -6.17
CA GLN A 310 -18.51 24.18 -6.96
C GLN A 310 -19.53 23.45 -7.83
N LEU A 311 -19.16 22.30 -8.40
CA LEU A 311 -20.04 21.46 -9.22
C LEU A 311 -20.99 20.56 -8.39
N GLY A 312 -20.90 20.59 -7.05
CA GLY A 312 -21.76 19.81 -6.18
C GLY A 312 -21.47 18.30 -6.13
N GLY A 313 -20.29 17.85 -6.58
CA GLY A 313 -19.91 16.43 -6.56
C GLY A 313 -19.70 15.86 -5.14
N HIS A 314 -19.49 16.73 -4.17
CA HIS A 314 -19.36 16.38 -2.74
C HIS A 314 -20.71 16.00 -2.07
N ARG A 315 -21.84 16.21 -2.77
CA ARG A 315 -23.20 15.91 -2.28
C ARG A 315 -23.85 14.82 -3.09
N ILE A 316 -24.65 13.96 -2.45
CA ILE A 316 -25.39 12.87 -3.14
C ILE A 316 -26.43 13.42 -4.10
N THR A 317 -27.11 14.50 -3.69
CA THR A 317 -28.10 15.16 -4.52
C THR A 317 -27.45 16.33 -5.24
N PRO A 318 -27.67 16.49 -6.56
CA PRO A 318 -27.19 17.66 -7.27
C PRO A 318 -27.81 18.93 -6.69
N PRO A 319 -27.10 20.09 -6.76
CA PRO A 319 -27.65 21.37 -6.32
C PRO A 319 -28.98 21.67 -7.04
N PRO A 320 -29.91 22.40 -6.41
CA PRO A 320 -31.25 22.66 -6.96
C PRO A 320 -31.22 23.26 -8.37
N GLU A 321 -30.21 24.08 -8.67
CA GLU A 321 -29.99 24.70 -9.99
C GLU A 321 -29.72 23.69 -11.11
N TYR A 322 -29.15 22.53 -10.77
CA TYR A 322 -28.83 21.44 -11.70
C TYR A 322 -29.83 20.28 -11.63
N GLN A 323 -30.84 20.36 -10.74
CA GLN A 323 -31.89 19.36 -10.66
C GLN A 323 -32.76 19.41 -11.93
N PRO A 324 -33.12 18.23 -12.48
CA PRO A 324 -33.86 18.19 -13.72
C PRO A 324 -35.25 18.80 -13.55
N GLN A 325 -35.51 19.91 -14.25
CA GLN A 325 -36.88 20.40 -14.45
C GLN A 325 -37.65 19.33 -15.24
N ALA A 326 -38.94 19.15 -14.93
CA ALA A 326 -39.77 18.03 -15.37
C ALA A 326 -39.95 17.85 -16.91
N SER A 327 -39.27 18.66 -17.73
CA SER A 327 -39.31 18.63 -19.20
C SER A 327 -38.02 18.06 -19.81
N SER A 328 -38.09 16.79 -20.26
CA SER A 328 -37.28 16.12 -21.30
C SER A 328 -35.74 16.01 -21.22
N THR A 329 -35.02 16.72 -20.34
CA THR A 329 -33.53 16.61 -20.22
C THR A 329 -33.04 15.80 -19.01
N THR A 330 -33.96 15.14 -18.30
CA THR A 330 -33.76 14.47 -17.00
C THR A 330 -32.62 13.46 -17.00
N THR A 331 -32.40 12.74 -18.10
CA THR A 331 -31.44 11.63 -18.19
C THR A 331 -29.99 12.08 -18.31
N ASN A 332 -29.71 13.26 -18.88
CA ASN A 332 -28.32 13.72 -19.07
C ASN A 332 -27.77 14.36 -17.79
N ASN A 333 -28.57 15.16 -17.07
CA ASN A 333 -28.13 15.81 -15.83
C ASN A 333 -27.84 14.79 -14.70
N THR A 334 -28.65 13.73 -14.60
CA THR A 334 -28.40 12.66 -13.61
C THR A 334 -27.14 11.86 -13.95
N LYS A 335 -26.88 11.60 -15.24
CA LYS A 335 -25.63 10.95 -15.70
C LYS A 335 -24.40 11.79 -15.37
N SER A 336 -24.42 13.08 -15.67
CA SER A 336 -23.31 13.98 -15.35
C SER A 336 -23.04 14.04 -13.84
N HIS A 337 -24.07 14.07 -13.01
CA HIS A 337 -23.89 14.07 -11.54
C HIS A 337 -23.34 12.74 -11.01
N SER A 338 -23.76 11.60 -11.55
CA SER A 338 -23.21 10.30 -11.17
C SER A 338 -21.71 10.18 -11.46
N HIS A 339 -21.26 10.75 -12.59
CA HIS A 339 -19.83 10.82 -12.92
C HIS A 339 -19.08 11.76 -11.96
N LEU A 340 -19.66 12.91 -11.59
CA LEU A 340 -19.08 13.80 -10.57
C LEU A 340 -18.94 13.10 -9.22
N ARG A 341 -19.92 12.27 -8.82
CA ARG A 341 -19.81 11.42 -7.62
C ARG A 341 -18.71 10.38 -7.75
N ALA A 342 -18.56 9.76 -8.91
CA ALA A 342 -17.48 8.81 -9.15
C ALA A 342 -16.10 9.48 -9.01
N ILE A 343 -15.95 10.68 -9.57
CA ILE A 343 -14.75 11.52 -9.45
C ILE A 343 -14.51 11.95 -7.99
N PHE A 344 -15.55 12.35 -7.26
CA PHE A 344 -15.44 12.73 -5.84
C PHE A 344 -14.73 11.66 -5.01
N TRP A 345 -15.12 10.40 -5.16
CA TRP A 345 -14.53 9.29 -4.42
C TRP A 345 -13.08 9.01 -4.81
N LEU A 346 -12.70 9.28 -6.07
CA LEU A 346 -11.31 9.20 -6.50
C LEU A 346 -10.47 10.31 -5.84
N CYS A 347 -10.96 11.55 -5.88
CA CYS A 347 -10.31 12.69 -5.21
C CYS A 347 -10.23 12.50 -3.70
N TYR A 348 -11.30 12.01 -3.06
CA TYR A 348 -11.34 11.69 -1.64
C TYR A 348 -10.28 10.64 -1.28
N SER A 349 -10.18 9.56 -2.06
CA SER A 349 -9.19 8.50 -1.83
C SER A 349 -7.76 9.01 -1.93
N MET A 350 -7.47 9.84 -2.94
CA MET A 350 -6.16 10.48 -3.09
C MET A 350 -5.86 11.44 -1.94
N ASP A 351 -6.81 12.29 -1.56
CA ASP A 351 -6.65 13.25 -0.46
C ASP A 351 -6.32 12.55 0.86
N LYS A 352 -7.05 11.49 1.22
CA LYS A 352 -6.80 10.74 2.46
C LYS A 352 -5.46 9.99 2.45
N GLU A 353 -5.04 9.50 1.28
CA GLU A 353 -3.72 8.91 1.10
C GLU A 353 -2.61 9.94 1.35
N MET A 354 -2.71 11.11 0.74
CA MET A 354 -1.73 12.18 0.90
C MET A 354 -1.72 12.76 2.32
N CYS A 355 -2.90 12.91 2.91
CA CYS A 355 -3.11 13.33 4.30
C CYS A 355 -2.37 12.42 5.28
N ILE A 356 -2.52 11.10 5.20
CA ILE A 356 -1.81 10.18 6.11
C ILE A 356 -0.30 10.15 5.83
N ARG A 357 0.11 10.19 4.56
CA ARG A 357 1.53 10.15 4.20
C ARG A 357 2.28 11.35 4.78
N SER A 358 1.72 12.54 4.58
CA SER A 358 2.30 13.82 5.05
C SER A 358 1.93 14.16 6.50
N CYS A 359 0.93 13.50 7.06
CA CYS A 359 0.32 13.83 8.37
C CYS A 359 -0.15 15.29 8.44
N SER A 360 -0.55 15.83 7.29
CA SER A 360 -1.11 17.18 7.14
C SER A 360 -2.64 17.11 7.07
N PRO A 361 -3.36 18.20 7.43
CA PRO A 361 -4.81 18.23 7.33
C PRO A 361 -5.30 17.86 5.93
N PRO A 362 -6.39 17.07 5.81
CA PRO A 362 -6.98 16.74 4.52
C PRO A 362 -7.61 17.97 3.86
N LEU A 363 -7.69 17.96 2.55
CA LEU A 363 -8.40 18.99 1.78
C LEU A 363 -9.92 18.81 1.88
N ILE A 364 -10.38 17.56 1.96
CA ILE A 364 -11.78 17.21 2.16
C ILE A 364 -12.00 16.83 3.63
N HIS A 365 -12.86 17.57 4.32
CA HIS A 365 -13.26 17.24 5.68
C HIS A 365 -14.56 16.42 5.66
N ASP A 366 -14.57 15.32 6.39
CA ASP A 366 -15.69 14.35 6.36
C ASP A 366 -17.02 14.97 6.81
N ILE A 367 -16.96 16.01 7.66
CA ILE A 367 -18.13 16.74 8.15
C ILE A 367 -18.84 17.58 7.07
N ASP A 368 -18.15 17.90 5.98
CA ASP A 368 -18.62 18.82 4.95
C ASP A 368 -19.16 18.10 3.70
N VAL A 369 -19.09 16.77 3.67
CA VAL A 369 -19.35 15.96 2.46
C VAL A 369 -20.22 14.75 2.76
N ASP A 370 -20.88 14.24 1.73
CA ASP A 370 -21.73 13.06 1.83
C ASP A 370 -20.93 11.80 1.44
N LEU A 371 -20.70 10.92 2.42
CA LEU A 371 -19.87 9.71 2.30
C LEU A 371 -20.66 8.44 1.98
N ASP A 372 -21.88 8.57 1.45
CA ASP A 372 -22.63 7.44 0.93
C ASP A 372 -21.99 6.88 -0.34
N PHE A 373 -21.76 5.56 -0.34
CA PHE A 373 -21.11 4.88 -1.44
C PHE A 373 -21.92 5.03 -2.74
N PRO A 374 -21.25 5.09 -3.91
CA PRO A 374 -21.94 5.01 -5.19
C PRO A 374 -22.77 3.73 -5.25
N GLN A 375 -23.97 3.78 -5.82
CA GLN A 375 -24.83 2.59 -5.95
C GLN A 375 -24.16 1.45 -6.74
N THR A 376 -23.29 1.81 -7.68
CA THR A 376 -22.54 0.86 -8.51
C THR A 376 -21.21 0.42 -7.87
N TYR A 377 -20.88 0.87 -6.65
CA TYR A 377 -19.64 0.49 -5.99
C TYR A 377 -19.65 -1.00 -5.60
N ILE A 378 -18.57 -1.68 -5.95
CA ILE A 378 -18.34 -3.08 -5.60
C ILE A 378 -17.23 -3.14 -4.55
N GLY A 379 -17.62 -3.40 -3.30
CA GLY A 379 -16.72 -3.58 -2.16
C GLY A 379 -16.10 -4.98 -2.06
N SER A 380 -16.76 -6.00 -2.59
CA SER A 380 -16.24 -7.38 -2.62
C SER A 380 -16.27 -7.94 -4.04
N THR A 381 -15.13 -8.46 -4.51
CA THR A 381 -14.98 -9.07 -5.83
C THR A 381 -15.73 -10.41 -5.97
N THR A 382 -16.35 -10.93 -4.91
CA THR A 382 -17.17 -12.16 -4.94
C THR A 382 -18.62 -11.94 -5.34
N HIS A 383 -19.11 -10.71 -5.37
CA HIS A 383 -20.39 -10.42 -5.99
C HIS A 383 -20.18 -10.29 -7.49
N SER A 384 -20.47 -11.39 -8.20
CA SER A 384 -20.64 -11.33 -9.65
C SER A 384 -21.60 -10.19 -10.00
N PRO A 385 -21.30 -9.33 -10.98
CA PRO A 385 -22.30 -8.40 -11.48
C PRO A 385 -23.53 -9.22 -11.93
N PRO A 386 -24.76 -8.71 -11.77
CA PRO A 386 -25.92 -9.37 -12.34
C PRO A 386 -25.65 -9.61 -13.83
N PRO A 387 -25.95 -10.80 -14.38
CA PRO A 387 -25.61 -11.11 -15.77
C PRO A 387 -26.25 -10.07 -16.69
N ALA A 388 -25.41 -9.35 -17.42
CA ALA A 388 -25.86 -8.58 -18.57
C ALA A 388 -26.66 -9.53 -19.47
N ARG A 389 -27.88 -9.12 -19.82
CA ARG A 389 -28.72 -9.88 -20.75
C ARG A 389 -27.95 -10.06 -22.07
N GLN A 390 -27.64 -11.32 -22.39
CA GLN A 390 -27.30 -11.95 -23.68
C GLN A 390 -27.60 -11.06 -24.93
N SER A 391 -26.80 -10.92 -25.99
CA SER A 391 -25.70 -11.70 -26.62
C SER A 391 -24.92 -10.80 -27.61
N PRO A 392 -23.71 -11.20 -28.08
CA PRO A 392 -22.85 -10.40 -28.94
C PRO A 392 -23.07 -10.67 -30.44
N SER A 393 -23.21 -9.61 -31.25
CA SER A 393 -22.98 -9.68 -32.70
C SER A 393 -22.32 -8.38 -33.20
N SER A 394 -21.11 -8.51 -33.76
CA SER A 394 -20.24 -7.50 -34.39
C SER A 394 -19.43 -6.57 -33.45
N ALA A 395 -18.19 -6.99 -33.18
CA ALA A 395 -17.33 -6.52 -32.09
C ALA A 395 -16.37 -5.35 -32.42
N ALA A 396 -16.75 -4.40 -33.28
CA ALA A 396 -15.88 -3.24 -33.53
C ALA A 396 -16.60 -1.90 -33.71
N ALA A 397 -17.87 -1.89 -34.11
CA ALA A 397 -18.62 -0.64 -34.33
C ALA A 397 -19.67 -0.34 -33.26
N ALA A 398 -20.02 -1.31 -32.40
CA ALA A 398 -21.08 -1.16 -31.40
C ALA A 398 -20.58 -0.62 -30.03
N SER A 399 -19.27 -0.57 -29.79
CA SER A 399 -18.70 -0.47 -28.44
C SER A 399 -18.73 0.91 -27.77
N LEU A 400 -18.98 2.01 -28.48
CA LEU A 400 -19.10 3.34 -27.86
C LEU A 400 -20.54 3.78 -27.59
N SER A 401 -21.52 3.30 -28.36
CA SER A 401 -22.91 3.77 -28.28
C SER A 401 -23.67 3.31 -27.01
N SER A 402 -23.20 2.24 -26.36
CA SER A 402 -23.82 1.66 -25.16
C SER A 402 -23.03 1.91 -23.87
N TYR A 403 -21.96 2.71 -23.90
CA TYR A 403 -21.16 3.03 -22.72
C TYR A 403 -21.91 4.06 -21.87
N HIS A 404 -22.55 3.61 -20.78
CA HIS A 404 -23.33 4.48 -19.89
C HIS A 404 -22.75 4.44 -18.48
N SER A 405 -22.06 5.51 -18.09
CA SER A 405 -21.36 5.65 -16.79
C SER A 405 -22.20 5.36 -15.55
N THR A 406 -23.53 5.56 -15.61
CA THR A 406 -24.47 5.29 -14.50
C THR A 406 -24.64 3.82 -14.15
N GLU A 407 -24.29 2.90 -15.05
CA GLU A 407 -24.44 1.45 -14.86
C GLU A 407 -23.09 0.72 -14.73
N ILE A 408 -21.97 1.46 -14.85
CA ILE A 408 -20.64 0.87 -14.80
C ILE A 408 -20.31 0.55 -13.34
N PRO A 409 -19.93 -0.71 -13.03
CA PRO A 409 -19.50 -1.06 -11.68
C PRO A 409 -18.25 -0.27 -11.31
N LEU A 410 -18.24 0.33 -10.12
CA LEU A 410 -17.11 1.11 -9.62
C LEU A 410 -16.29 0.26 -8.66
N LEU A 411 -15.06 -0.02 -9.07
CA LEU A 411 -14.07 -0.74 -8.28
C LEU A 411 -13.06 0.19 -7.61
N TYR A 412 -12.67 1.28 -8.27
CA TYR A 412 -11.54 2.13 -7.86
C TYR A 412 -10.19 1.39 -7.80
N PRO A 413 -9.05 2.10 -7.84
CA PRO A 413 -7.73 1.47 -7.75
C PRO A 413 -7.46 0.97 -6.33
N SER A 414 -8.05 1.66 -5.35
CA SER A 414 -7.98 1.42 -3.91
C SER A 414 -9.39 1.29 -3.37
N ASP A 415 -9.58 0.51 -2.31
CA ASP A 415 -10.91 0.39 -1.70
C ASP A 415 -11.30 1.67 -0.96
N ILE A 416 -12.43 2.28 -1.32
CA ILE A 416 -12.88 3.54 -0.72
C ILE A 416 -13.18 3.43 0.78
N ARG A 417 -13.45 2.22 1.31
CA ARG A 417 -13.57 2.00 2.76
C ARG A 417 -12.23 2.18 3.46
N LEU A 418 -11.12 1.78 2.83
CA LEU A 418 -9.78 2.07 3.34
C LEU A 418 -9.49 3.57 3.30
N ALA A 419 -9.97 4.31 2.29
CA ALA A 419 -9.84 5.77 2.28
C ALA A 419 -10.57 6.43 3.46
N ILE A 420 -11.81 6.01 3.76
CA ILE A 420 -12.53 6.47 4.96
C ILE A 420 -11.78 6.10 6.23
N PHE A 421 -11.28 4.87 6.31
CA PHE A 421 -10.50 4.42 7.46
C PHE A 421 -9.24 5.27 7.68
N LYS A 422 -8.55 5.65 6.59
CA LYS A 422 -7.41 6.57 6.65
C LYS A 422 -7.82 7.95 7.22
N SER A 423 -8.98 8.46 6.84
CA SER A 423 -9.51 9.69 7.47
C SER A 423 -9.66 9.54 8.99
N HIS A 424 -10.15 8.38 9.46
CA HIS A 424 -10.29 8.10 10.89
C HIS A 424 -8.94 8.02 11.62
N ILE A 425 -7.93 7.38 11.03
CA ILE A 425 -6.56 7.37 11.58
C ILE A 425 -6.08 8.80 11.77
N TYR A 426 -6.17 9.65 10.74
CA TYR A 426 -5.70 11.02 10.83
C TYR A 426 -6.44 11.78 11.94
N ASN A 427 -7.77 11.79 11.89
CA ASN A 427 -8.60 12.58 12.80
C ASN A 427 -8.40 12.18 14.28
N ARG A 428 -8.23 10.88 14.56
CA ARG A 428 -8.13 10.35 15.94
C ARG A 428 -6.71 10.22 16.48
N LEU A 429 -5.68 10.21 15.63
CA LEU A 429 -4.29 10.00 16.07
C LEU A 429 -3.32 11.12 15.67
N TYR A 430 -3.51 11.76 14.51
CA TYR A 430 -2.53 12.68 13.92
C TYR A 430 -2.98 14.13 13.84
N SER A 431 -4.28 14.42 13.97
CA SER A 431 -4.78 15.80 14.05
C SER A 431 -4.19 16.53 15.27
N SER A 432 -4.08 17.85 15.19
CA SER A 432 -3.58 18.66 16.32
C SER A 432 -4.43 18.44 17.58
N HIS A 433 -5.75 18.27 17.41
CA HIS A 433 -6.64 17.93 18.51
C HIS A 433 -6.32 16.53 19.08
N ALA A 434 -6.18 15.51 18.25
CA ALA A 434 -5.86 14.16 18.69
C ALA A 434 -4.52 14.08 19.44
N GLN A 435 -3.50 14.78 18.96
CA GLN A 435 -2.18 14.82 19.60
C GLN A 435 -2.21 15.49 20.98
N SER A 436 -3.16 16.41 21.21
CA SER A 436 -3.37 17.05 22.52
C SER A 436 -4.03 16.14 23.56
N LEU A 437 -4.59 14.99 23.15
CA LEU A 437 -5.29 14.08 24.05
C LEU A 437 -4.32 13.34 25.00
N PRO A 438 -4.78 12.99 26.22
CA PRO A 438 -4.01 12.15 27.14
C PRO A 438 -3.58 10.83 26.49
N GLU A 439 -2.39 10.33 26.86
CA GLU A 439 -1.83 9.09 26.30
C GLU A 439 -2.82 7.91 26.39
N ALA A 440 -3.50 7.74 27.53
CA ALA A 440 -4.51 6.70 27.70
C ALA A 440 -5.66 6.78 26.67
N ARG A 441 -6.09 8.00 26.30
CA ARG A 441 -7.11 8.20 25.26
C ARG A 441 -6.57 7.86 23.87
N ARG A 442 -5.34 8.25 23.56
CA ARG A 442 -4.68 7.91 22.29
C ARG A 442 -4.49 6.40 22.16
N LEU A 443 -4.04 5.71 23.20
CA LEU A 443 -3.93 4.25 23.22
C LEU A 443 -5.29 3.55 23.05
N ALA A 444 -6.35 4.09 23.64
CA ALA A 444 -7.71 3.59 23.43
C ALA A 444 -8.15 3.76 21.96
N HIS A 445 -7.84 4.90 21.32
CA HIS A 445 -8.10 5.09 19.89
C HIS A 445 -7.30 4.13 19.01
N ILE A 446 -6.03 3.87 19.33
CA ILE A 446 -5.21 2.88 18.61
C ILE A 446 -5.86 1.49 18.67
N ARG A 447 -6.28 1.04 19.86
CA ARG A 447 -6.95 -0.27 20.02
C ARG A 447 -8.26 -0.37 19.25
N GLN A 448 -9.09 0.68 19.31
CA GLN A 448 -10.35 0.70 18.58
C GLN A 448 -10.10 0.63 17.07
N LEU A 449 -9.20 1.47 16.56
CA LEU A 449 -8.89 1.50 15.13
C LEU A 449 -8.24 0.20 14.66
N ASP A 450 -7.40 -0.45 15.47
CA ASP A 450 -6.81 -1.75 15.14
C ASP A 450 -7.87 -2.85 14.98
N GLN A 451 -8.88 -2.83 15.86
CA GLN A 451 -10.04 -3.70 15.74
C GLN A 451 -10.89 -3.35 14.50
N ASP A 452 -11.24 -2.08 14.31
CA ASP A 452 -12.00 -1.61 13.15
C ASP A 452 -11.30 -1.99 11.83
N LEU A 453 -9.96 -1.88 11.76
CA LEU A 453 -9.15 -2.28 10.60
C LEU A 453 -9.20 -3.79 10.36
N SER A 454 -9.11 -4.58 11.43
CA SER A 454 -9.16 -6.04 11.36
C SER A 454 -10.52 -6.54 10.88
N GLU A 455 -11.61 -5.91 11.35
CA GLU A 455 -12.97 -6.19 10.91
C GLU A 455 -13.17 -5.81 9.44
N LEU A 456 -12.77 -4.60 9.05
CA LEU A 456 -12.78 -4.19 7.63
C LEU A 456 -11.96 -5.15 6.77
N TYR A 457 -10.83 -5.62 7.28
CA TYR A 457 -9.95 -6.52 6.55
C TYR A 457 -10.58 -7.91 6.34
N ALA A 458 -11.32 -8.41 7.33
CA ALA A 458 -12.03 -9.69 7.25
C ALA A 458 -13.17 -9.68 6.22
N GLU A 459 -13.68 -8.51 5.82
CA GLU A 459 -14.70 -8.36 4.78
C GLU A 459 -14.14 -8.53 3.36
N PHE A 460 -12.82 -8.51 3.16
CA PHE A 460 -12.24 -8.76 1.84
C PHE A 460 -12.22 -10.28 1.53
N PRO A 461 -12.63 -10.69 0.32
CA PRO A 461 -12.81 -12.11 0.02
C PRO A 461 -11.51 -12.94 0.08
N LEU A 462 -11.63 -14.15 0.64
CA LEU A 462 -10.57 -15.16 0.78
C LEU A 462 -9.94 -15.46 -0.59
N GLY A 463 -8.67 -15.12 -0.73
CA GLY A 463 -7.94 -14.99 -2.00
C GLY A 463 -7.24 -13.64 -2.14
N HIS A 464 -7.67 -12.65 -1.35
CA HIS A 464 -7.06 -11.32 -1.20
C HIS A 464 -6.51 -11.08 0.22
N THR A 465 -6.68 -12.06 1.11
CA THR A 465 -6.05 -12.16 2.43
C THR A 465 -4.55 -12.48 2.29
N PRO A 466 -3.63 -11.88 3.06
CA PRO A 466 -2.20 -12.10 2.97
C PRO A 466 -1.98 -13.41 3.69
N VAL A 467 -1.94 -14.51 2.95
CA VAL A 467 -1.38 -15.71 3.55
C VAL A 467 0.08 -15.37 3.80
N HIS A 468 0.44 -15.22 5.08
CA HIS A 468 1.83 -15.22 5.50
C HIS A 468 2.44 -16.50 4.95
N THR A 469 3.25 -16.37 3.89
CA THR A 469 3.82 -17.41 3.01
C THR A 469 2.91 -17.88 1.86
N PRO A 470 3.37 -17.80 0.58
CA PRO A 470 2.75 -18.54 -0.51
C PRO A 470 2.94 -20.03 -0.22
N ARG A 471 1.85 -20.76 -0.14
CA ARG A 471 1.86 -22.21 -0.01
C ARG A 471 2.53 -22.80 -1.26
N SER A 472 3.69 -23.41 -1.07
CA SER A 472 4.35 -24.23 -2.09
C SER A 472 3.41 -25.36 -2.51
N GLU A 473 2.90 -25.32 -3.73
CA GLU A 473 2.32 -26.49 -4.39
C GLU A 473 3.45 -27.48 -4.73
N THR A 474 3.98 -28.13 -3.70
CA THR A 474 4.75 -29.36 -3.85
C THR A 474 3.83 -30.51 -3.47
N SER A 475 2.91 -30.84 -4.36
CA SER A 475 2.26 -32.15 -4.39
C SER A 475 2.96 -32.96 -5.48
N THR A 476 3.81 -33.88 -5.02
CA THR A 476 4.47 -34.94 -5.77
C THR A 476 3.51 -35.67 -6.71
N PRO A 477 3.90 -36.00 -7.96
CA PRO A 477 3.12 -36.88 -8.82
C PRO A 477 3.42 -38.33 -8.45
N ASN A 478 2.44 -39.09 -7.97
CA ASN A 478 2.55 -40.54 -7.96
C ASN A 478 1.22 -41.22 -8.31
N ASN A 479 1.30 -41.99 -9.40
CA ASN A 479 0.50 -43.14 -9.82
C ASN A 479 -1.00 -42.99 -10.20
N ARG A 480 -1.19 -42.92 -11.52
CA ARG A 480 -2.00 -43.79 -12.41
C ARG A 480 -3.47 -44.08 -12.04
N ASP A 481 -4.36 -43.69 -12.95
CA ASP A 481 -5.32 -44.63 -13.54
C ASP A 481 -5.59 -44.26 -15.03
N PRO A 482 -5.32 -45.14 -16.02
CA PRO A 482 -5.39 -44.82 -17.44
C PRO A 482 -6.64 -45.43 -18.09
N THR A 483 -7.82 -44.83 -17.92
CA THR A 483 -9.02 -45.19 -18.70
C THR A 483 -10.11 -44.12 -18.50
N ILE A 484 -10.06 -43.03 -19.26
CA ILE A 484 -11.22 -42.24 -19.75
C ILE A 484 -10.66 -41.28 -20.83
N PRO A 485 -11.23 -41.24 -22.05
CA PRO A 485 -10.74 -40.36 -23.09
C PRO A 485 -11.05 -38.89 -22.78
N SER A 486 -10.02 -38.07 -22.91
CA SER A 486 -10.00 -36.62 -22.74
C SER A 486 -10.95 -35.89 -23.71
N SER A 487 -11.98 -35.23 -23.17
CA SER A 487 -12.59 -34.08 -23.83
C SER A 487 -11.77 -32.84 -23.50
N SER A 488 -10.84 -32.50 -24.39
CA SER A 488 -10.12 -31.24 -24.38
C SER A 488 -11.09 -30.08 -24.61
N SER A 489 -11.47 -29.38 -23.54
CA SER A 489 -11.88 -27.97 -23.63
C SER A 489 -10.68 -27.14 -23.22
N ASN A 490 -9.81 -26.88 -24.21
CA ASN A 490 -8.90 -25.76 -24.16
C ASN A 490 -9.76 -24.49 -24.24
N GLU A 491 -10.27 -24.03 -23.11
CA GLU A 491 -10.68 -22.64 -22.94
C GLU A 491 -9.59 -21.90 -22.15
N GLU A 492 -8.38 -21.90 -22.69
CA GLU A 492 -7.45 -20.79 -22.47
C GLU A 492 -8.04 -19.58 -23.21
N SER A 493 -9.00 -18.92 -22.56
CA SER A 493 -9.55 -17.66 -23.03
C SER A 493 -8.45 -16.61 -22.99
N SER A 494 -7.82 -16.42 -24.14
CA SER A 494 -6.98 -15.29 -24.51
C SER A 494 -7.80 -14.00 -24.42
N ASN A 495 -7.90 -13.45 -23.22
CA ASN A 495 -8.26 -12.06 -22.99
C ASN A 495 -7.21 -11.53 -22.02
N HIS A 496 -6.31 -10.68 -22.52
CA HIS A 496 -5.30 -9.98 -21.74
C HIS A 496 -6.00 -9.16 -20.64
N LYS A 497 -6.25 -9.80 -19.50
CA LYS A 497 -6.85 -9.18 -18.32
C LYS A 497 -5.90 -8.10 -17.84
N LEU A 498 -6.37 -6.85 -17.87
CA LEU A 498 -5.85 -5.76 -17.06
C LEU A 498 -5.32 -6.34 -15.74
N VAL A 499 -4.02 -6.13 -15.46
CA VAL A 499 -3.44 -6.56 -14.19
C VAL A 499 -4.28 -5.91 -13.10
N ASN A 500 -5.09 -6.69 -12.39
CA ASN A 500 -5.95 -6.17 -11.35
C ASN A 500 -5.03 -5.71 -10.21
N ILE A 501 -4.76 -4.40 -10.14
CA ILE A 501 -3.91 -3.79 -9.12
C ILE A 501 -4.63 -3.68 -7.77
N ARG A 502 -5.97 -3.77 -7.76
CA ARG A 502 -6.74 -3.59 -6.54
C ARG A 502 -6.33 -4.50 -5.37
N PRO A 503 -6.06 -5.82 -5.56
CA PRO A 503 -5.58 -6.70 -4.49
C PRO A 503 -4.22 -6.25 -3.94
N ILE A 504 -3.32 -5.81 -4.83
CA ILE A 504 -2.01 -5.26 -4.47
C ILE A 504 -2.19 -4.02 -3.60
N ASN A 505 -3.04 -3.10 -4.03
CA ASN A 505 -3.30 -1.85 -3.30
C ASN A 505 -3.94 -2.11 -1.94
N ILE A 506 -4.96 -2.98 -1.85
CA ILE A 506 -5.58 -3.35 -0.58
C ILE A 506 -4.54 -3.92 0.40
N HIS A 507 -3.65 -4.79 -0.08
CA HIS A 507 -2.58 -5.36 0.76
C HIS A 507 -1.59 -4.28 1.26
N LEU A 508 -1.07 -3.46 0.34
CA LEU A 508 -0.11 -2.42 0.67
C LEU A 508 -0.72 -1.37 1.61
N GLU A 509 -1.98 -0.98 1.37
CA GLU A 509 -2.69 0.00 2.18
C GLU A 509 -3.06 -0.53 3.56
N TYR A 510 -3.45 -1.80 3.68
CA TYR A 510 -3.70 -2.43 4.98
C TYR A 510 -2.45 -2.34 5.86
N HIS A 511 -1.30 -2.78 5.34
CA HIS A 511 -0.05 -2.70 6.08
C HIS A 511 0.42 -1.26 6.32
N HIS A 512 0.14 -0.34 5.39
CA HIS A 512 0.36 1.09 5.63
C HIS A 512 -0.47 1.61 6.81
N CYS A 513 -1.75 1.23 6.90
CA CYS A 513 -2.63 1.60 8.01
C CYS A 513 -2.15 1.02 9.34
N VAL A 514 -1.83 -0.29 9.40
CA VAL A 514 -1.25 -0.93 10.61
C VAL A 514 0.02 -0.19 11.06
N ARG A 515 0.90 0.12 10.11
CA ARG A 515 2.13 0.88 10.39
C ARG A 515 1.81 2.23 11.03
N LYS A 516 0.90 3.01 10.43
CA LYS A 516 0.52 4.34 10.94
C LYS A 516 -0.17 4.27 12.31
N LEU A 517 -1.03 3.28 12.55
CA LEU A 517 -1.66 3.09 13.87
C LEU A 517 -0.62 2.92 14.98
N HIS A 518 0.37 2.06 14.77
CA HIS A 518 1.37 1.76 15.80
C HIS A 518 2.52 2.77 15.84
N GLU A 519 2.80 3.46 14.74
CA GLU A 519 3.70 4.62 14.72
C GLU A 519 3.22 5.74 15.66
N ALA A 520 1.90 5.96 15.73
CA ALA A 520 1.31 6.94 16.66
C ALA A 520 1.61 6.61 18.13
N SER A 521 1.68 5.32 18.50
CA SER A 521 2.08 4.90 19.86
C SER A 521 3.55 5.19 20.13
N ILE A 522 4.42 5.05 19.12
CA ILE A 522 5.87 5.19 19.28
C ILE A 522 6.26 6.67 19.39
N THR A 523 5.72 7.52 18.52
CA THR A 523 6.00 8.96 18.48
C THR A 523 5.48 9.70 19.71
N THR A 524 4.34 9.25 20.24
CA THR A 524 3.79 9.72 21.52
C THR A 524 4.67 9.40 22.73
N SER A 525 5.35 8.25 22.70
CA SER A 525 6.11 7.70 23.82
C SER A 525 7.52 8.27 23.96
N LEU A 526 7.98 9.16 23.06
CA LEU A 526 9.31 9.77 23.13
C LEU A 526 9.45 10.89 24.18
N SER A 527 8.41 11.14 24.97
CA SER A 527 8.54 11.80 26.27
C SER A 527 9.20 10.83 27.24
N VAL A 528 10.35 11.21 27.80
CA VAL A 528 11.35 10.45 28.61
C VAL A 528 10.83 9.47 29.68
N VAL A 529 9.52 9.41 29.94
CA VAL A 529 8.88 8.67 31.04
C VAL A 529 8.36 7.27 30.63
N SER A 530 8.14 6.97 29.35
CA SER A 530 7.56 5.68 28.95
C SER A 530 8.23 5.10 27.70
N ALA A 531 8.55 3.81 27.71
CA ALA A 531 9.00 3.10 26.51
C ALA A 531 7.78 2.74 25.65
N PRO A 532 7.89 2.73 24.30
CA PRO A 532 6.79 2.31 23.46
C PRO A 532 6.34 0.88 23.81
N LEU A 533 5.03 0.63 23.72
CA LEU A 533 4.47 -0.70 23.95
C LEU A 533 5.12 -1.72 23.01
N ALA A 534 5.73 -2.76 23.57
CA ALA A 534 6.44 -3.78 22.81
C ALA A 534 5.57 -4.42 21.71
N SER A 535 4.27 -4.60 21.98
CA SER A 535 3.31 -5.13 21.00
C SER A 535 3.10 -4.20 19.81
N SER A 536 3.02 -2.88 20.03
CA SER A 536 2.88 -1.90 18.96
C SER A 536 4.16 -1.81 18.13
N LEU A 537 5.33 -1.88 18.77
CA LEU A 537 6.60 -1.90 18.06
C LEU A 537 6.74 -3.14 17.15
N GLU A 538 6.32 -4.31 17.63
CA GLU A 538 6.32 -5.54 16.84
C GLU A 538 5.39 -5.42 15.62
N LEU A 539 4.15 -4.98 15.81
CA LEU A 539 3.18 -4.80 14.71
C LEU A 539 3.65 -3.76 13.68
N TYR A 540 4.27 -2.68 14.14
CA TYR A 540 4.89 -1.67 13.28
C TYR A 540 6.00 -2.23 12.39
N TYR A 541 6.91 -3.02 12.96
CA TYR A 541 7.98 -3.67 12.21
C TYR A 541 7.46 -4.80 11.31
N GLN A 542 6.49 -5.58 11.79
CA GLN A 542 5.82 -6.60 10.99
C GLN A 542 5.15 -6.00 9.76
N ALA A 543 4.41 -4.91 9.90
CA ALA A 543 3.76 -4.23 8.79
C ALA A 543 4.77 -3.72 7.76
N SER A 544 5.85 -3.08 8.23
CA SER A 544 6.94 -2.60 7.37
C SER A 544 7.62 -3.75 6.61
N ARG A 545 7.87 -4.88 7.30
CA ARG A 545 8.42 -6.09 6.69
C ARG A 545 7.47 -6.69 5.66
N SER A 546 6.17 -6.77 5.93
CA SER A 546 5.18 -7.28 4.99
C SER A 546 5.13 -6.43 3.71
N THR A 547 5.16 -5.11 3.84
CA THR A 547 5.24 -4.19 2.70
C THR A 547 6.52 -4.44 1.87
N LEU A 548 7.70 -4.52 2.52
CA LEU A 548 8.96 -4.79 1.81
C LEU A 548 9.00 -6.17 1.16
N LEU A 549 8.54 -7.21 1.84
CA LEU A 549 8.46 -8.56 1.27
C LEU A 549 7.54 -8.57 0.05
N TYR A 550 6.43 -7.83 0.08
CA TYR A 550 5.53 -7.72 -1.06
C TYR A 550 6.20 -7.04 -2.26
N TYR A 551 7.01 -6.00 -2.02
CA TYR A 551 7.83 -5.38 -3.06
C TYR A 551 8.89 -6.34 -3.63
N LEU A 552 9.48 -7.23 -2.81
CA LEU A 552 10.64 -8.05 -3.17
C LEU A 552 10.31 -9.46 -3.69
N ASN A 553 9.10 -9.99 -3.45
CA ASN A 553 8.79 -11.38 -3.79
C ASN A 553 8.51 -11.56 -5.31
N SER A 554 9.53 -11.91 -6.08
CA SER A 554 9.52 -12.12 -7.54
C SER A 554 8.89 -13.44 -8.03
N GLY A 555 7.91 -14.01 -7.32
CA GLY A 555 7.09 -15.10 -7.85
C GLY A 555 5.91 -14.54 -8.65
N LYS A 556 5.41 -15.24 -9.69
CA LYS A 556 4.27 -14.85 -10.54
C LYS A 556 3.20 -14.06 -9.75
N GLY A 557 3.29 -12.73 -9.75
CA GLY A 557 2.48 -11.86 -8.88
C GLY A 557 3.24 -10.76 -8.12
N GLY A 558 4.57 -10.79 -8.05
CA GLY A 558 5.40 -9.73 -7.46
C GLY A 558 5.48 -8.44 -8.26
N LEU A 559 5.68 -7.31 -7.58
CA LEU A 559 5.74 -5.97 -8.19
C LEU A 559 6.99 -5.73 -9.07
N VAL A 560 8.08 -6.49 -8.85
CA VAL A 560 9.37 -6.29 -9.53
C VAL A 560 9.31 -6.59 -11.04
N ASP A 561 8.41 -7.48 -11.49
CA ASP A 561 8.14 -7.72 -12.93
C ASP A 561 7.14 -6.70 -13.51
N ARG A 562 6.60 -5.80 -12.69
CA ARG A 562 5.43 -4.95 -13.00
C ARG A 562 5.67 -3.49 -12.60
N PHE A 563 6.86 -2.96 -12.86
CA PHE A 563 7.23 -1.55 -12.65
C PHE A 563 6.44 -0.53 -13.51
N SER A 564 5.26 -0.89 -14.03
CA SER A 564 4.39 0.03 -14.81
C SER A 564 3.15 0.51 -14.06
N VAL A 565 2.97 0.16 -12.78
CA VAL A 565 1.77 0.56 -12.04
C VAL A 565 2.11 0.94 -10.61
N TRP A 566 2.91 1.99 -10.48
CA TRP A 566 2.53 3.14 -9.68
C TRP A 566 2.74 4.33 -10.58
#